data_AF-A0A7C4V557-F1
#
_entry.id   AF-A0A7C4V557-F1
#
_cell.length_a   1.000
_cell.length_b   1.000
_cell.length_c   1.000
_cell.angle_alpha   90.00
_cell.angle_beta   90.00
_cell.angle_gamma   90.00
#
_symmetry.space_group_name_H-M   'P 1'
#
loop_
_entity.id
_entity.type
_entity.pdbx_description
1 polymer ?
#
loop_
_entity_poly.entity_id
_entity_poly.type
_entity_poly.pdbx_seq_one_letter_code
_entity_poly.pdbx_strand_id
1 'polypeptide(L)'
;MVRIVLALGLFLGLWAAAGGYGIGLPLTDEQLASYEALPIVRPSGAGLPEGEGDPATGFEIYAFDCAGCHGPNGEGAPFDRLVADAPFSLDLPPHRFAVGNYWPYATTLWDYINRAMPFASPHNMDPDEVYALVAYLLAENGIIDADTVVNAETLARIRMPARPLYRVDPLTRQLFPWIELP
;
A
#
# COMPACT_ATOMS: atom_id res chain seq x y z
N MET A 1 -19.72 19.53 -67.20
CA MET A 1 -20.07 18.10 -67.06
C MET A 1 -19.00 17.46 -66.18
N VAL A 2 -19.07 17.64 -64.86
CA VAL A 2 -19.68 16.72 -63.87
C VAL A 2 -19.05 15.33 -63.91
N ARG A 3 -18.13 15.07 -62.97
CA ARG A 3 -18.27 13.98 -61.98
C ARG A 3 -17.09 13.98 -61.00
N ILE A 4 -17.33 14.63 -59.86
CA ILE A 4 -16.71 14.32 -58.58
C ILE A 4 -17.09 12.88 -58.27
N VAL A 5 -16.12 11.98 -58.12
CA VAL A 5 -16.34 10.67 -57.52
C VAL A 5 -15.62 10.68 -56.17
N LEU A 6 -16.39 10.96 -55.12
CA LEU A 6 -16.04 10.62 -53.76
C LEU A 6 -15.90 9.10 -53.68
N ALA A 7 -14.68 8.61 -53.47
CA ALA A 7 -14.46 7.25 -52.99
C ALA A 7 -14.56 7.27 -51.45
N LEU A 8 -15.80 7.26 -50.94
CA LEU A 8 -16.07 6.80 -49.58
C LEU A 8 -15.97 5.26 -49.59
N GLY A 9 -14.79 4.75 -49.27
CA GLY A 9 -14.53 3.33 -49.11
C GLY A 9 -14.37 2.95 -47.64
N LEU A 10 -15.50 2.66 -46.99
CA LEU A 10 -15.69 1.86 -45.77
C LEU A 10 -14.41 1.45 -45.00
N PHE A 11 -14.10 2.16 -43.92
CA PHE A 11 -13.34 1.58 -42.80
C PHE A 11 -14.26 0.56 -42.09
N LEU A 12 -14.29 -0.67 -42.61
CA LEU A 12 -14.75 -1.82 -41.85
C LEU A 12 -13.70 -2.12 -40.78
N GLY A 13 -13.74 -1.35 -39.70
CA GLY A 13 -13.15 -1.78 -38.44
C GLY A 13 -13.92 -3.01 -37.99
N LEU A 14 -13.40 -4.20 -38.31
CA LEU A 14 -13.80 -5.43 -37.63
C LEU A 14 -13.51 -5.20 -36.15
N TRP A 15 -14.53 -4.80 -35.39
CA TRP A 15 -14.58 -5.08 -33.98
C TRP A 15 -14.58 -6.60 -33.89
N ALA A 16 -13.40 -7.18 -33.70
CA ALA A 16 -13.29 -8.53 -33.20
C ALA A 16 -14.13 -8.56 -31.93
N ALA A 17 -15.29 -9.23 -32.02
CA ALA A 17 -16.10 -9.54 -30.86
C ALA A 17 -15.26 -10.49 -29.99
N ALA A 18 -14.43 -9.90 -29.13
CA ALA A 18 -13.67 -10.62 -28.13
C ALA A 18 -14.67 -11.34 -27.22
N GLY A 19 -14.43 -12.63 -26.99
CA GLY A 19 -15.33 -13.51 -26.25
C GLY A 19 -15.77 -12.91 -24.92
N GLY A 20 -17.08 -12.67 -24.80
CA GLY A 20 -17.72 -12.09 -23.63
C GLY A 20 -19.22 -11.88 -23.89
N TYR A 21 -20.01 -11.72 -22.84
CA TYR A 21 -21.47 -11.57 -22.93
C TYR A 21 -21.95 -10.26 -23.61
N GLY A 22 -21.06 -9.49 -24.24
CA GLY A 22 -21.38 -8.19 -24.86
C GLY A 22 -21.74 -7.10 -23.86
N ILE A 23 -21.29 -7.22 -22.60
CA ILE A 23 -21.53 -6.26 -21.52
C ILE A 23 -20.27 -5.43 -21.28
N GLY A 24 -20.43 -4.12 -21.21
CA GLY A 24 -19.34 -3.17 -20.97
C GLY A 24 -18.56 -2.82 -22.25
N LEU A 25 -17.68 -1.82 -22.12
CA LEU A 25 -16.72 -1.43 -23.15
C LEU A 25 -15.30 -1.62 -22.59
N PRO A 26 -14.31 -2.05 -23.39
CA PRO A 26 -12.92 -2.02 -22.97
C PRO A 26 -12.52 -0.61 -22.53
N LEU A 27 -11.72 -0.53 -21.46
CA LEU A 27 -11.14 0.75 -21.05
C LEU A 27 -10.15 1.22 -22.12
N THR A 28 -10.18 2.52 -22.41
CA THR A 28 -9.11 3.19 -23.15
C THR A 28 -7.85 3.28 -22.30
N ASP A 29 -6.68 3.45 -22.94
CA ASP A 29 -5.41 3.63 -22.23
C ASP A 29 -5.45 4.82 -21.26
N GLU A 30 -6.14 5.91 -21.62
CA GLU A 30 -6.34 7.08 -20.76
C GLU A 30 -7.18 6.73 -19.51
N GLN A 31 -8.25 5.95 -19.69
CA GLN A 31 -9.05 5.48 -18.55
C GLN A 31 -8.23 4.54 -17.67
N LEU A 32 -7.48 3.61 -18.27
CA LEU A 32 -6.61 2.68 -17.53
C LEU A 32 -5.55 3.44 -16.72
N ALA A 33 -4.91 4.46 -17.31
CA ALA A 33 -3.91 5.28 -16.64
C ALA A 33 -4.45 5.94 -15.36
N SER A 34 -5.72 6.34 -15.32
CA SER A 34 -6.33 6.89 -14.10
C SER A 34 -6.49 5.87 -12.98
N TYR A 35 -6.68 4.58 -13.29
CA TYR A 35 -6.68 3.50 -12.30
C TYR A 35 -5.25 3.12 -11.88
N GLU A 36 -4.28 3.23 -12.79
CA GLU A 36 -2.87 2.92 -12.54
C GLU A 36 -2.13 4.03 -11.78
N ALA A 37 -2.69 5.23 -11.68
CA ALA A 37 -2.12 6.35 -10.93
C ALA A 37 -1.92 6.05 -9.43
N LEU A 38 -2.64 5.06 -8.87
CA LEU A 38 -2.48 4.59 -7.48
C LEU A 38 -2.26 3.08 -7.41
N PRO A 39 -1.10 2.60 -7.86
CA PRO A 39 -0.82 1.18 -7.93
C PRO A 39 -0.91 0.54 -6.54
N ILE A 40 -1.42 -0.69 -6.49
CA ILE A 40 -1.43 -1.48 -5.26
C ILE A 40 0.00 -1.87 -4.96
N VAL A 41 0.48 -1.54 -3.77
CA VAL A 41 1.78 -1.99 -3.30
C VAL A 41 1.68 -3.40 -2.73
N ARG A 42 2.41 -4.33 -3.32
CA ARG A 42 2.45 -5.74 -2.91
C ARG A 42 3.48 -5.98 -1.79
N PRO A 43 3.37 -7.10 -1.05
CA PRO A 43 4.41 -7.54 -0.11
C PRO A 43 5.82 -7.62 -0.70
N SER A 44 5.93 -7.89 -2.01
CA SER A 44 7.21 -7.93 -2.74
C SER A 44 7.81 -6.56 -3.06
N GLY A 45 7.12 -5.46 -2.75
CA GLY A 45 7.51 -4.10 -3.15
C GLY A 45 7.02 -3.67 -4.54
N ALA A 46 6.43 -4.57 -5.32
CA ALA A 46 5.85 -4.20 -6.62
C ALA A 46 4.75 -3.14 -6.42
N GLY A 47 4.85 -2.02 -7.13
CA GLY A 47 3.95 -0.87 -7.01
C GLY A 47 4.49 0.27 -6.17
N LEU A 48 5.63 0.11 -5.47
CA LEU A 48 6.28 1.21 -4.77
C LEU A 48 6.84 2.24 -5.78
N PRO A 49 6.55 3.54 -5.61
CA PRO A 49 7.18 4.59 -6.40
C PRO A 49 8.64 4.82 -5.96
N GLU A 50 9.42 5.48 -6.81
CA GLU A 50 10.72 6.02 -6.43
C GLU A 50 10.58 7.04 -5.30
N GLY A 51 11.56 7.05 -4.40
CA GLY A 51 11.60 7.92 -3.24
C GLY A 51 12.32 7.29 -2.07
N GLU A 52 12.61 8.10 -1.07
CA GLU A 52 13.24 7.69 0.18
C GLU A 52 12.86 8.59 1.35
N GLY A 53 13.07 8.10 2.57
CA GLY A 53 12.83 8.89 3.77
C GLY A 53 13.50 8.30 5.01
N ASP A 54 13.76 9.15 5.99
CA ASP A 54 14.40 8.80 7.25
C ASP A 54 13.45 9.04 8.46
N PRO A 55 13.73 8.41 9.61
CA PRO A 55 12.88 8.54 10.80
C PRO A 55 12.77 9.97 11.36
N ALA A 56 13.80 10.80 11.22
CA ALA A 56 13.78 12.16 11.77
C ALA A 56 12.82 13.06 10.98
N THR A 57 12.88 13.00 9.64
CA THR A 57 11.90 13.63 8.76
C THR A 57 10.49 13.08 9.04
N GLY A 58 10.36 11.77 9.22
CA GLY A 58 9.08 11.12 9.53
C GLY A 58 8.44 11.56 10.84
N PHE A 59 9.27 11.84 11.86
CA PHE A 59 8.79 12.38 13.14
C PHE A 59 8.14 13.75 12.98
N GLU A 60 8.72 14.64 12.17
CA GLU A 60 8.16 15.98 11.94
C GLU A 60 6.77 15.90 11.28
N ILE A 61 6.64 15.04 10.26
CA ILE A 61 5.36 14.76 9.59
C ILE A 61 4.37 14.13 10.58
N TYR A 62 4.80 13.13 11.35
CA TYR A 62 3.97 12.47 12.34
C TYR A 62 3.39 13.46 13.37
N ALA A 63 4.25 14.34 13.89
CA ALA A 63 3.87 15.33 14.89
C ALA A 63 2.81 16.29 14.36
N PHE A 64 2.85 16.63 13.07
CA PHE A 64 1.91 17.55 12.45
C PHE A 64 0.60 16.86 12.02
N ASP A 65 0.69 15.72 11.32
CA ASP A 65 -0.45 15.12 10.63
C ASP A 65 -1.09 13.92 11.36
N CYS A 66 -0.37 13.29 12.30
CA CYS A 66 -0.78 12.00 12.89
C CYS A 66 -1.05 12.07 14.39
N ALA A 67 -0.22 12.80 15.13
CA ALA A 67 -0.18 12.78 16.60
C ALA A 67 -1.50 13.22 17.25
N GLY A 68 -2.27 14.11 16.61
CA GLY A 68 -3.57 14.56 17.13
C GLY A 68 -4.62 13.45 17.24
N CYS A 69 -4.45 12.36 16.49
CA CYS A 69 -5.36 11.21 16.48
C CYS A 69 -4.76 9.96 17.14
N HIS A 70 -3.47 9.74 16.94
CA HIS A 70 -2.75 8.52 17.34
C HIS A 70 -1.87 8.69 18.58
N GLY A 71 -1.87 9.87 19.20
CA GLY A 71 -1.02 10.21 20.35
C GLY A 71 0.39 10.63 19.92
N PRO A 72 1.10 11.43 20.75
CA PRO A 72 2.43 11.96 20.42
C PRO A 72 3.50 10.88 20.20
N ASN A 73 3.34 9.69 20.79
CA ASN A 73 4.27 8.56 20.69
C ASN A 73 3.61 7.33 20.03
N GLY A 74 2.48 7.51 19.34
CA GLY A 74 1.74 6.40 18.72
C GLY A 74 1.05 5.47 19.72
N GLU A 75 0.86 5.89 20.96
CA GLU A 75 0.22 5.12 22.03
C GLU A 75 -1.30 4.91 21.81
N GLY A 76 -1.90 5.71 20.92
CA GLY A 76 -3.33 5.77 20.59
C GLY A 76 -4.08 6.89 21.34
N ALA A 77 -5.40 6.92 21.10
CA ALA A 77 -6.42 7.83 21.63
C ALA A 77 -6.53 9.20 20.94
N PRO A 78 -7.70 9.55 20.34
CA PRO A 78 -8.94 8.74 20.29
C PRO A 78 -8.91 7.59 19.27
N PHE A 79 -7.89 7.48 18.42
CA PHE A 79 -7.79 6.44 17.40
C PHE A 79 -6.77 5.34 17.75
N ASP A 80 -6.59 4.41 16.81
CA ASP A 80 -5.78 3.20 16.99
C ASP A 80 -4.34 3.52 17.41
N ARG A 81 -3.77 2.59 18.17
CA ARG A 81 -2.36 2.59 18.53
C ARG A 81 -1.51 2.22 17.31
N LEU A 82 -0.39 2.93 17.14
CA LEU A 82 0.56 2.68 16.05
C LEU A 82 1.87 2.07 16.53
N VAL A 83 2.26 2.34 17.79
CA VAL A 83 3.49 1.82 18.40
C VAL A 83 3.16 0.72 19.41
N ALA A 84 3.77 -0.45 19.23
CA ALA A 84 3.53 -1.63 20.04
C ALA A 84 4.44 -1.69 21.28
N ASP A 85 3.88 -2.16 22.39
CA ASP A 85 4.69 -2.64 23.51
C ASP A 85 5.05 -4.13 23.28
N ALA A 86 6.27 -4.54 23.63
CA ALA A 86 6.62 -5.95 23.74
C ALA A 86 5.91 -6.61 24.95
N PRO A 87 5.63 -7.93 24.94
CA PRO A 87 5.97 -8.93 23.92
C PRO A 87 4.98 -8.96 22.74
N PHE A 88 5.43 -9.42 21.57
CA PHE A 88 4.60 -9.58 20.38
C PHE A 88 3.90 -10.94 20.39
N SER A 89 2.57 -10.93 20.35
CA SER A 89 1.74 -12.14 20.29
C SER A 89 0.37 -11.83 19.66
N LEU A 90 -0.19 -12.79 18.94
CA LEU A 90 -1.58 -12.73 18.46
C LEU A 90 -2.60 -13.02 19.58
N ASP A 91 -2.16 -13.46 20.75
CA ASP A 91 -3.02 -13.69 21.94
C ASP A 91 -3.29 -12.40 22.73
N LEU A 92 -2.67 -11.28 22.35
CA LEU A 92 -2.97 -9.98 22.94
C LEU A 92 -4.41 -9.57 22.62
N PRO A 93 -5.09 -8.83 23.51
CA PRO A 93 -6.41 -8.32 23.20
C PRO A 93 -6.34 -7.35 22.00
N PRO A 94 -7.32 -7.33 21.08
CA PRO A 94 -7.19 -6.64 19.79
C PRO A 94 -6.83 -5.14 19.86
N HIS A 95 -7.26 -4.43 20.91
CA HIS A 95 -6.93 -3.01 21.10
C HIS A 95 -5.44 -2.75 21.42
N ARG A 96 -4.64 -3.81 21.60
CA ARG A 96 -3.18 -3.74 21.79
C ARG A 96 -2.42 -4.00 20.48
N PHE A 97 -3.11 -4.37 19.41
CA PHE A 97 -2.49 -4.52 18.09
C PHE A 97 -2.07 -3.16 17.56
N ALA A 98 -0.89 -3.14 16.94
CA ALA A 98 -0.23 -1.98 16.38
C ALA A 98 0.73 -2.44 15.26
N VAL A 99 1.44 -1.51 14.63
CA VAL A 99 2.35 -1.81 13.53
C VAL A 99 3.36 -2.89 13.92
N GLY A 100 4.04 -2.74 15.06
CA GLY A 100 5.15 -3.62 15.43
C GLY A 100 4.78 -5.04 15.82
N ASN A 101 3.56 -5.27 16.31
CA ASN A 101 3.16 -6.56 16.88
C ASN A 101 2.10 -7.33 16.07
N TYR A 102 1.54 -6.71 15.03
CA TYR A 102 0.49 -7.32 14.22
C TYR A 102 0.77 -7.23 12.72
N TRP A 103 1.30 -6.13 12.19
CA TRP A 103 1.40 -5.98 10.73
C TRP A 103 2.50 -6.89 10.12
N PRO A 104 2.19 -7.75 9.13
CA PRO A 104 3.15 -8.72 8.60
C PRO A 104 4.12 -8.16 7.54
N TYR A 105 3.80 -7.04 6.90
CA TYR A 105 4.61 -6.45 5.83
C TYR A 105 4.69 -4.92 5.98
N ALA A 106 5.90 -4.38 5.94
CA ALA A 106 6.12 -2.93 6.00
C ALA A 106 5.57 -2.22 4.74
N THR A 107 5.53 -2.90 3.60
CA THR A 107 4.96 -2.36 2.36
C THR A 107 3.45 -2.12 2.45
N THR A 108 2.74 -2.90 3.27
CA THR A 108 1.31 -2.66 3.55
C THR A 108 1.10 -1.39 4.35
N LEU A 109 2.02 -1.05 5.26
CA LEU A 109 1.98 0.21 6.00
C LEU A 109 2.12 1.39 5.04
N TRP A 110 3.08 1.33 4.11
CA TRP A 110 3.27 2.35 3.08
C TRP A 110 2.02 2.52 2.20
N ASP A 111 1.44 1.41 1.67
CA ASP A 111 0.23 1.48 0.83
C ASP A 111 -0.93 2.14 1.57
N TYR A 112 -1.13 1.74 2.83
CA TYR A 112 -2.22 2.24 3.65
C TYR A 112 -2.08 3.73 3.94
N ILE A 113 -0.87 4.16 4.34
CA ILE A 113 -0.60 5.57 4.61
C ILE A 113 -0.84 6.41 3.35
N ASN A 114 -0.20 6.04 2.22
CA ASN A 114 -0.33 6.78 0.96
C ASN A 114 -1.79 6.88 0.47
N ARG A 115 -2.58 5.82 0.68
CA ARG A 115 -3.95 5.73 0.14
C ARG A 115 -5.01 6.31 1.06
N ALA A 116 -4.84 6.23 2.37
CA ALA A 116 -5.91 6.44 3.33
C ALA A 116 -5.57 7.44 4.43
N MET A 117 -4.31 7.89 4.55
CA MET A 117 -3.87 8.85 5.57
C MET A 117 -3.37 10.16 4.94
N PRO A 118 -3.41 11.26 5.70
CA PRO A 118 -4.13 11.44 6.96
C PRO A 118 -5.65 11.32 6.74
N PHE A 119 -6.40 10.85 7.74
CA PHE A 119 -7.82 10.53 7.57
C PHE A 119 -8.67 11.71 7.02
N ALA A 120 -8.33 12.93 7.39
CA ALA A 120 -9.04 14.13 6.94
C ALA A 120 -8.73 14.54 5.49
N SER A 121 -7.61 14.08 4.93
CA SER A 121 -7.12 14.45 3.61
C SER A 121 -6.27 13.31 3.02
N PRO A 122 -6.88 12.14 2.72
CA PRO A 122 -6.13 11.00 2.23
C PRO A 122 -5.46 11.30 0.89
N HIS A 123 -4.32 10.66 0.64
CA HIS A 123 -3.57 10.77 -0.60
C HIS A 123 -3.13 12.23 -0.91
N ASN A 124 -2.53 12.87 0.09
CA ASN A 124 -2.01 14.23 0.01
C ASN A 124 -0.49 14.35 0.28
N MET A 125 0.19 13.21 0.50
CA MET A 125 1.62 13.13 0.73
C MET A 125 2.34 12.65 -0.54
N ASP A 126 3.50 13.22 -0.80
CA ASP A 126 4.41 12.73 -1.84
C ASP A 126 5.13 11.45 -1.37
N PRO A 127 5.68 10.63 -2.28
CA PRO A 127 6.33 9.36 -1.93
C PRO A 127 7.37 9.43 -0.81
N ASP A 128 8.22 10.45 -0.82
CA ASP A 128 9.29 10.66 0.17
C ASP A 128 8.72 10.87 1.59
N GLU A 129 7.62 11.63 1.69
CA GLU A 129 6.94 11.88 2.97
C GLU A 129 6.34 10.58 3.53
N VAL A 130 5.76 9.75 2.66
CA VAL A 130 5.24 8.44 3.07
C VAL A 130 6.37 7.52 3.52
N TYR A 131 7.51 7.49 2.79
CA TYR A 131 8.68 6.70 3.22
C TYR A 131 9.23 7.16 4.56
N ALA A 132 9.34 8.47 4.77
CA ALA A 132 9.81 9.05 6.03
C ALA A 132 8.89 8.66 7.19
N LEU A 133 7.57 8.80 7.02
CA LEU A 133 6.59 8.43 8.05
C LEU A 133 6.64 6.93 8.37
N VAL A 134 6.79 6.08 7.35
CA VAL A 134 6.99 4.63 7.52
C VAL A 134 8.29 4.35 8.28
N ALA A 135 9.40 5.00 7.93
CA ALA A 135 10.68 4.85 8.62
C ALA A 135 10.56 5.20 10.10
N TYR A 136 9.91 6.33 10.41
CA TYR A 136 9.63 6.74 11.79
C TYR A 136 8.84 5.67 12.57
N LEU A 137 7.71 5.21 12.03
CA LEU A 137 6.90 4.20 12.71
C LEU A 137 7.64 2.86 12.91
N LEU A 138 8.50 2.47 11.96
CA LEU A 138 9.32 1.28 12.09
C LEU A 138 10.41 1.45 13.17
N ALA A 139 11.02 2.62 13.26
CA ALA A 139 12.02 2.94 14.28
C ALA A 139 11.39 2.97 15.69
N GLU A 140 10.24 3.62 15.86
CA GLU A 140 9.51 3.66 17.13
C GLU A 140 9.03 2.27 17.59
N ASN A 141 8.78 1.35 16.65
CA ASN A 141 8.48 -0.04 16.95
C ASN A 141 9.74 -0.91 17.13
N GLY A 142 10.94 -0.34 17.07
CA GLY A 142 12.23 -1.04 17.24
C GLY A 142 12.55 -2.03 16.12
N ILE A 143 12.01 -1.82 14.92
CA ILE A 143 12.19 -2.70 13.75
C ILE A 143 13.41 -2.31 12.92
N ILE A 144 13.73 -1.02 12.88
CA ILE A 144 14.92 -0.46 12.23
C ILE A 144 15.62 0.51 13.19
N ASP A 145 16.87 0.87 12.88
CA ASP A 145 17.60 1.89 13.65
C ASP A 145 17.08 3.30 13.35
N ALA A 146 17.24 4.22 14.30
CA ALA A 146 16.69 5.58 14.25
C ALA A 146 17.26 6.48 13.13
N ASP A 147 18.33 6.05 12.46
CA ASP A 147 18.97 6.73 11.33
C ASP A 147 18.85 5.95 10.00
N THR A 148 18.08 4.85 9.98
CA THR A 148 17.92 4.01 8.79
C THR A 148 17.05 4.69 7.74
N VAL A 149 17.63 5.01 6.58
CA VAL A 149 16.88 5.47 5.40
C VAL A 149 16.12 4.31 4.76
N VAL A 150 14.83 4.53 4.51
CA VAL A 150 13.92 3.57 3.88
C VAL A 150 13.55 4.06 2.48
N ASN A 151 13.55 3.16 1.49
CA ASN A 151 13.18 3.44 0.11
C ASN A 151 12.48 2.21 -0.51
N ALA A 152 12.11 2.31 -1.78
CA ALA A 152 11.41 1.24 -2.51
C ALA A 152 12.11 -0.14 -2.41
N GLU A 153 13.44 -0.13 -2.42
CA GLU A 153 14.26 -1.34 -2.42
C GLU A 153 14.42 -1.92 -1.00
N THR A 154 14.66 -1.06 0.00
CA THR A 154 14.90 -1.49 1.38
C THR A 154 13.61 -1.86 2.09
N LEU A 155 12.51 -1.15 1.87
CA LEU A 155 11.22 -1.37 2.53
C LEU A 155 10.70 -2.80 2.35
N ALA A 156 10.76 -3.33 1.13
CA ALA A 156 10.30 -4.68 0.81
C ALA A 156 11.14 -5.79 1.48
N ARG A 157 12.36 -5.48 1.93
CA ARG A 157 13.25 -6.41 2.62
C ARG A 157 13.08 -6.43 4.14
N ILE A 158 12.41 -5.44 4.71
CA ILE A 158 12.18 -5.35 6.15
C ILE A 158 11.30 -6.50 6.60
N ARG A 159 11.79 -7.30 7.56
CA ARG A 159 11.06 -8.44 8.13
C ARG A 159 10.33 -7.99 9.39
N MET A 160 9.01 -7.84 9.27
CA MET A 160 8.17 -7.48 10.42
C MET A 160 8.12 -8.63 11.45
N PRO A 161 8.16 -8.32 12.76
CA PRO A 161 8.14 -9.34 13.82
C PRO A 161 6.89 -10.23 13.82
N ALA A 162 5.75 -9.69 13.36
CA ALA A 162 4.48 -10.41 13.32
C ALA A 162 4.37 -11.41 12.16
N ARG A 163 5.16 -11.25 11.08
CA ARG A 163 5.10 -12.10 9.88
C ARG A 163 5.09 -13.62 10.16
N PRO A 164 5.98 -14.19 11.00
CA PRO A 164 5.97 -15.63 11.31
C PRO A 164 4.75 -16.11 12.12
N LEU A 165 3.94 -15.20 12.67
CA LEU A 165 2.72 -15.53 13.40
C LEU A 165 1.56 -15.87 12.45
N TYR A 166 1.62 -15.40 11.21
CA TYR A 166 0.58 -15.64 10.20
C TYR A 166 0.74 -17.02 9.54
N ARG A 167 -0.40 -17.63 9.22
CA ARG A 167 -0.46 -18.94 8.57
C ARG A 167 -1.60 -18.93 7.57
N VAL A 168 -1.41 -19.62 6.44
CA VAL A 168 -2.52 -19.93 5.53
C VAL A 168 -3.59 -20.70 6.31
N ASP A 169 -4.84 -20.29 6.14
CA ASP A 169 -6.00 -20.96 6.71
C ASP A 169 -5.94 -22.49 6.43
N PRO A 170 -6.22 -23.35 7.43
CA PRO A 170 -6.09 -24.80 7.26
C PRO A 170 -6.90 -25.37 6.09
N LEU A 171 -8.11 -24.86 5.85
CA LEU A 171 -8.94 -25.31 4.73
C LEU A 171 -8.35 -24.87 3.40
N THR A 172 -7.85 -23.63 3.32
CA THR A 172 -7.15 -23.11 2.14
C THR A 172 -5.92 -23.95 1.83
N ARG A 173 -5.12 -24.30 2.83
CA ARG A 173 -3.94 -25.17 2.64
C ARG A 173 -4.33 -26.58 2.19
N GLN A 174 -5.46 -27.11 2.65
CA GLN A 174 -5.97 -28.41 2.24
C GLN A 174 -6.44 -28.40 0.78
N LEU A 175 -7.19 -27.37 0.37
CA LEU A 175 -7.77 -27.28 -0.97
C LEU A 175 -6.78 -26.77 -2.02
N PHE A 176 -5.86 -25.90 -1.61
CA PHE A 176 -4.93 -25.19 -2.49
C PHE A 176 -3.51 -25.27 -1.92
N PRO A 177 -2.87 -26.46 -1.91
CA PRO A 177 -1.57 -26.67 -1.27
C PRO A 177 -0.41 -25.90 -1.91
N TRP A 178 -0.62 -25.30 -3.10
CA TRP A 178 0.36 -24.44 -3.77
C TRP A 178 0.28 -22.96 -3.33
N ILE A 179 -0.70 -22.58 -2.50
CA ILE A 179 -0.80 -21.21 -1.97
C ILE A 179 0.08 -21.09 -0.74
N GLU A 180 1.06 -20.19 -0.81
CA GLU A 180 1.93 -19.80 0.30
C GLU A 180 1.78 -18.30 0.59
N LEU A 181 2.07 -17.91 1.83
CA LEU A 181 2.16 -16.48 2.16
C LEU A 181 3.48 -15.94 1.58
N PRO A 182 3.44 -14.74 0.96
CA PRO A 182 4.63 -14.13 0.35
C PRO A 182 5.71 -13.75 1.37
#